data_AF-A0A8H3IRC7-F1
#
_entry.id   AF-A0A8H3IRC7-F1
#
_cell.length_a   1.000
_cell.length_b   1.000
_cell.length_c   1.000
_cell.angle_alpha   90.00
_cell.angle_beta   90.00
_cell.angle_gamma   90.00
#
_symmetry.space_group_name_H-M   'P 1'
#
loop_
_entity.id
_entity.type
_entity.pdbx_description
1 polymer ?
#
loop_
_entity_poly.entity_id
_entity_poly.type
_entity_poly.pdbx_seq_one_letter_code
_entity_poly.pdbx_strand_id
1 'polypeptide(L)'
;MNSASKENFYDILQIERQAQNFQIKEAYRRLALQRHPDKNPGDPRAVAAFQKLVEAYETLYDEARRRQYDASCKFPLRDFERAQRETRSKQERENAENEKRAREWAAQCQARLSSIRSLNQDVWVFEAAIKEMDRKEQERVAQEKQAQGWLSYLTNPWAAKPVETKEREQRERLQQRASASIKLERARTQKTQAEQDHARILAVQQQTREREAKEREERQREESIKAQRERNEKWKREQDAARAREEASRKAEESQREAREREAAQEMADQRIRETERRERDLRQRLFEKFAKQSTESRIPQQQQQQQQQNQKPPINPTTPRSGNSTPQTPRRQNRRPAPQTGSTGVCRHREFWPKVQGRNRCSVCFKTFNGFVLQCPECKILACASCKKGLRGSDR
;
A
#
# COMPACT_ATOMS: atom_id res chain seq x y z
N MET A 1 15.38 34.16 24.50
CA MET A 1 16.18 34.42 23.28
C MET A 1 15.42 33.85 22.07
N ASN A 2 15.21 34.73 21.07
CA ASN A 2 14.76 34.51 19.68
C ASN A 2 13.38 33.92 19.38
N SER A 3 12.37 34.80 19.38
CA SER A 3 11.18 34.72 18.53
C SER A 3 11.25 35.81 17.46
N ALA A 4 12.00 35.55 16.40
CA ALA A 4 11.96 36.31 15.15
C ALA A 4 11.93 35.29 14.00
N SER A 5 10.76 35.16 13.37
CA SER A 5 10.54 34.54 12.06
C SER A 5 11.28 33.23 11.80
N LYS A 6 10.77 32.10 12.33
CA LYS A 6 11.11 30.78 11.79
C LYS A 6 10.55 30.69 10.37
N GLU A 7 11.35 31.07 9.39
CA GLU A 7 11.03 30.87 7.98
C GLU A 7 10.75 29.38 7.74
N ASN A 8 9.63 29.07 7.07
CA ASN A 8 9.28 27.68 6.76
C ASN A 8 10.28 27.09 5.78
N PHE A 9 10.78 25.89 6.04
CA PHE A 9 11.67 25.17 5.13
C PHE A 9 11.01 24.88 3.78
N TYR A 10 9.69 24.69 3.76
CA TYR A 10 8.91 24.54 2.54
C TYR A 10 8.89 25.83 1.69
N ASP A 11 8.77 27.00 2.34
CA ASP A 11 8.76 28.31 1.66
C ASP A 11 10.16 28.67 1.16
N ILE A 12 11.21 28.34 1.92
CA ILE A 12 12.61 28.53 1.52
C ILE A 12 12.93 27.73 0.25
N LEU A 13 12.43 26.50 0.15
CA LEU A 13 12.58 25.65 -1.02
C LEU A 13 11.54 25.93 -2.12
N GLN A 14 10.54 26.78 -1.86
CA GLN A 14 9.43 27.11 -2.77
C GLN A 14 8.67 25.87 -3.26
N ILE A 15 8.36 24.95 -2.34
CA ILE A 15 7.67 23.69 -2.66
C ILE A 15 6.44 23.50 -1.77
N GLU A 16 5.47 22.76 -2.28
CA GLU A 16 4.33 22.34 -1.48
C GLU A 16 4.73 21.29 -0.43
N ARG A 17 4.01 21.25 0.69
CA ARG A 17 4.24 20.24 1.74
C ARG A 17 4.00 18.81 1.25
N GLN A 18 3.23 18.64 0.18
CA GLN A 18 2.94 17.34 -0.45
C GLN A 18 4.02 16.91 -1.46
N ALA A 19 5.04 17.76 -1.65
CA ALA A 19 6.09 17.49 -2.63
C ALA A 19 6.85 16.20 -2.30
N GLN A 20 7.10 15.43 -3.36
CA GLN A 20 7.87 14.20 -3.29
C GLN A 20 9.38 14.50 -3.25
N ASN A 21 10.18 13.54 -2.78
CA ASN A 21 11.62 13.73 -2.62
C ASN A 21 12.34 14.16 -3.91
N PHE A 22 11.83 13.78 -5.09
CA PHE A 22 12.37 14.23 -6.37
C PHE A 22 12.23 15.75 -6.56
N GLN A 23 11.07 16.31 -6.21
CA GLN A 23 10.77 17.74 -6.32
C GLN A 23 11.60 18.55 -5.34
N ILE A 24 11.81 18.02 -4.12
CA ILE A 24 12.68 18.64 -3.10
C ILE A 24 14.11 18.76 -3.62
N LYS A 25 14.64 17.68 -4.21
CA LYS A 25 15.99 17.64 -4.78
C LYS A 25 16.15 18.56 -5.98
N GLU A 26 15.12 18.66 -6.82
CA GLU A 26 15.11 19.55 -7.97
C GLU A 26 15.07 21.03 -7.56
N ALA A 27 14.18 21.39 -6.63
CA ALA A 27 14.07 22.74 -6.09
C ALA A 27 15.36 23.19 -5.39
N TYR A 28 15.98 22.31 -4.60
CA TYR A 28 17.28 22.57 -3.98
C TYR A 28 18.36 22.88 -5.03
N ARG A 29 18.50 22.04 -6.07
CA ARG A 29 19.49 22.26 -7.14
C ARG A 29 19.28 23.61 -7.84
N ARG A 30 18.02 23.96 -8.15
CA ARG A 30 17.66 25.23 -8.80
C ARG A 30 18.05 26.43 -7.93
N LEU A 31 17.69 26.40 -6.65
CA LEU A 31 17.94 27.51 -5.72
C LEU A 31 19.40 27.60 -5.27
N ALA A 32 20.10 26.46 -5.17
CA ALA A 32 21.51 26.41 -4.81
C ALA A 32 22.38 27.08 -5.88
N LEU A 33 22.05 26.92 -7.16
CA LEU A 33 22.72 27.60 -8.26
C LEU A 33 22.48 29.11 -8.24
N GLN A 34 21.27 29.56 -7.87
CA GLN A 34 20.93 30.99 -7.82
C GLN A 34 21.59 31.70 -6.63
N ARG A 35 21.63 31.03 -5.47
CA ARG A 35 22.14 31.59 -4.20
C ARG A 35 23.58 31.17 -3.90
N HIS A 36 24.30 30.62 -4.87
CA HIS A 36 25.67 30.14 -4.65
C HIS A 36 26.60 31.33 -4.30
N PRO A 37 27.45 31.22 -3.27
CA PRO A 37 28.36 32.30 -2.88
C PRO A 37 29.39 32.63 -3.97
N ASP A 38 29.81 31.65 -4.76
CA ASP A 38 30.74 31.84 -5.90
C ASP A 38 30.14 32.69 -7.03
N LYS A 39 28.81 32.60 -7.24
CA LYS A 39 28.12 33.39 -8.26
C LYS A 39 27.72 34.78 -7.78
N ASN A 40 27.77 35.01 -6.46
CA ASN A 40 27.42 36.27 -5.82
C ASN A 40 28.56 36.72 -4.89
N PRO A 41 29.77 36.99 -5.43
CA PRO A 41 30.91 37.41 -4.61
C PRO A 41 30.61 38.77 -3.97
N GLY A 42 30.73 38.84 -2.64
CA GLY A 42 30.61 40.09 -1.87
C GLY A 42 29.27 40.36 -1.18
N ASP A 43 28.24 39.52 -1.36
CA ASP A 43 26.97 39.66 -0.62
C ASP A 43 26.90 38.72 0.60
N PRO A 44 27.00 39.24 1.85
CA PRO A 44 26.85 38.42 3.04
C PRO A 44 25.45 37.81 3.19
N ARG A 45 24.43 38.34 2.51
CA ARG A 45 23.07 37.78 2.52
C ARG A 45 22.96 36.51 1.70
N ALA A 46 23.75 36.36 0.63
CA ALA A 46 23.78 35.14 -0.19
C ALA A 46 24.28 33.94 0.62
N VAL A 47 25.33 34.15 1.43
CA VAL A 47 25.87 33.12 2.33
C VAL A 47 24.82 32.66 3.36
N ALA A 48 24.15 33.61 4.02
CA ALA A 48 23.11 33.30 5.01
C ALA A 48 21.90 32.59 4.36
N ALA A 49 21.48 33.01 3.16
CA ALA A 49 20.38 32.39 2.43
C ALA A 49 20.73 30.99 1.91
N PHE A 50 21.99 30.75 1.56
CA PHE A 50 22.49 29.43 1.15
C PHE A 50 22.54 28.46 2.33
N GLN A 51 23.02 28.90 3.50
CA GLN A 51 23.02 28.08 4.72
C GLN A 51 21.62 27.62 5.10
N LYS A 52 20.65 28.55 5.07
CA LYS A 52 19.23 28.23 5.31
C LYS A 52 18.64 27.27 4.28
N LEU A 53 19.05 27.37 3.02
CA LEU A 53 18.63 26.47 1.95
C LEU A 53 19.16 25.04 2.18
N VAL A 54 20.41 24.90 2.64
CA VAL A 54 21.02 23.61 2.98
C VAL A 54 20.30 23.00 4.19
N GLU A 55 20.07 23.77 5.25
CA GLU A 55 19.34 23.32 6.44
C GLU A 55 17.92 22.85 6.11
N ALA A 56 17.21 23.59 5.25
CA ALA A 56 15.89 23.21 4.76
C ALA A 56 15.92 21.90 3.95
N TYR A 57 16.91 21.74 3.06
CA TYR A 57 17.07 20.52 2.26
C TYR A 57 17.38 19.30 3.14
N GLU A 58 18.34 19.40 4.05
CA GLU A 58 18.70 18.29 4.94
C GLU A 58 17.55 17.85 5.85
N THR A 59 16.72 18.82 6.29
CA THR A 59 15.58 18.54 7.15
C THR A 59 14.41 17.91 6.36
N LEU A 60 14.13 18.38 5.15
CA LEU A 60 13.00 17.89 4.34
C LEU A 60 13.33 16.64 3.51
N TYR A 61 14.59 16.38 3.20
CA TYR A 61 15.02 15.22 2.41
C TYR A 61 15.00 13.92 3.21
N ASP A 62 15.38 13.97 4.50
CA ASP A 62 15.27 12.82 5.41
C ASP A 62 13.85 12.76 5.98
N GLU A 63 13.15 11.67 5.69
CA GLU A 63 11.76 11.49 6.10
C GLU A 63 11.56 11.44 7.61
N ALA A 64 12.56 10.97 8.38
CA ALA A 64 12.50 10.99 9.84
C ALA A 64 12.61 12.43 10.37
N ARG A 65 13.52 13.24 9.80
CA ARG A 65 13.69 14.65 10.16
C ARG A 65 12.52 15.50 9.70
N ARG A 66 11.98 15.23 8.51
CA ARG A 66 10.77 15.89 7.98
C ARG A 66 9.58 15.68 8.91
N ARG A 67 9.35 14.45 9.37
CA ARG A 67 8.28 14.16 10.33
C ARG A 67 8.45 14.88 11.67
N GLN A 68 9.68 14.95 12.18
CA GLN A 68 9.98 15.69 13.42
C GLN A 68 9.80 17.19 13.23
N TYR A 69 10.25 17.73 12.10
CA TYR A 69 10.06 19.13 11.71
C TYR A 69 8.58 19.47 11.58
N ASP A 70 7.81 18.67 10.84
CA ASP A 70 6.37 18.80 10.66
C ASP A 70 5.61 18.69 12.00
N ALA A 71 6.07 17.84 12.92
CA ALA A 71 5.48 17.71 14.26
C ALA A 71 5.83 18.89 15.20
N SER A 72 7.04 19.46 15.05
CA SER A 72 7.51 20.60 15.83
C SER A 72 6.94 21.93 15.36
N CYS A 73 6.67 22.01 14.05
CA CYS A 73 5.96 23.11 13.42
C CYS A 73 4.49 23.01 13.84
N LYS A 74 4.12 23.72 14.91
CA LYS A 74 2.72 24.09 15.19
C LYS A 74 2.22 25.08 14.12
N PHE A 75 2.31 24.71 12.86
CA PHE A 75 1.45 25.28 11.84
C PHE A 75 0.06 24.66 12.01
N PRO A 76 -1.00 25.39 11.64
CA PRO A 76 -2.35 24.90 11.82
C PRO A 76 -2.58 23.76 10.82
N LEU A 77 -2.24 22.53 11.21
CA LEU A 77 -2.76 21.31 10.57
C LEU A 77 -4.29 21.40 10.42
N ARG A 78 -4.93 22.10 11.37
CA ARG A 78 -6.33 22.52 11.29
C ARG A 78 -6.69 23.32 10.04
N ASP A 79 -5.86 24.21 9.52
CA ASP A 79 -6.25 25.09 8.42
C ASP A 79 -6.11 24.41 7.05
N PHE A 80 -5.14 23.51 6.88
CA PHE A 80 -5.07 22.67 5.68
C PHE A 80 -6.20 21.62 5.64
N GLU A 81 -6.46 20.95 6.76
CA GLU A 81 -7.59 20.01 6.85
C GLU A 81 -8.93 20.74 6.73
N ARG A 82 -9.05 21.96 7.25
CA ARG A 82 -10.22 22.83 7.06
C ARG A 82 -10.36 23.23 5.60
N ALA A 83 -9.28 23.64 4.92
CA ALA A 83 -9.32 23.98 3.50
C ALA A 83 -9.73 22.77 2.64
N GLN A 84 -9.24 21.57 2.94
CA GLN A 84 -9.67 20.33 2.26
C GLN A 84 -11.14 19.97 2.56
N ARG A 85 -11.61 20.17 3.80
CA ARG A 85 -13.04 19.98 4.13
C ARG A 85 -13.91 21.02 3.46
N GLU A 86 -13.44 22.25 3.32
CA GLU A 86 -14.14 23.34 2.63
C GLU A 86 -14.22 23.08 1.13
N THR A 87 -13.15 22.64 0.46
CA THR A 87 -13.20 22.25 -0.95
C THR A 87 -14.09 21.05 -1.17
N ARG A 88 -13.99 20.02 -0.32
CA ARG A 88 -14.90 18.86 -0.37
C ARG A 88 -16.36 19.28 -0.13
N SER A 89 -16.62 20.15 0.84
CA SER A 89 -17.97 20.65 1.12
C SER A 89 -18.52 21.51 -0.03
N LYS A 90 -17.68 22.32 -0.67
CA LYS A 90 -18.04 23.05 -1.89
C LYS A 90 -18.40 22.09 -3.02
N GLN A 91 -17.58 21.06 -3.25
CA GLN A 91 -17.84 20.03 -4.25
C GLN A 91 -19.13 19.25 -3.96
N GLU A 92 -19.40 18.90 -2.71
CA GLU A 92 -20.63 18.22 -2.30
C GLU A 92 -21.86 19.11 -2.50
N ARG A 93 -21.77 20.41 -2.22
CA ARG A 93 -22.85 21.38 -2.49
C ARG A 93 -23.10 21.53 -3.99
N GLU A 94 -22.05 21.62 -4.78
CA GLU A 94 -22.14 21.72 -6.24
C GLU A 94 -22.73 20.44 -6.86
N ASN A 95 -22.30 19.27 -6.40
CA ASN A 95 -22.87 17.99 -6.80
C ASN A 95 -24.35 17.88 -6.43
N ALA A 96 -24.74 18.31 -5.22
CA ALA A 96 -26.14 18.34 -4.79
C ALA A 96 -26.97 19.33 -5.60
N GLU A 97 -26.41 20.48 -5.99
CA GLU A 97 -27.07 21.45 -6.86
C GLU A 97 -27.24 20.90 -8.29
N ASN A 98 -26.21 20.23 -8.82
CA ASN A 98 -26.28 19.55 -10.11
C ASN A 98 -27.29 18.40 -10.11
N GLU A 99 -27.39 17.65 -9.01
CA GLU A 99 -28.40 16.59 -8.85
C GLU A 99 -29.81 17.18 -8.79
N LYS A 100 -30.01 18.31 -8.11
CA LYS A 100 -31.29 19.04 -8.13
C LYS A 100 -31.63 19.50 -9.55
N ARG A 101 -30.70 20.12 -10.28
CA ARG A 101 -30.89 20.53 -11.68
C ARG A 101 -31.23 19.33 -12.58
N ALA A 102 -30.61 18.18 -12.35
CA ALA A 102 -30.91 16.95 -13.09
C ALA A 102 -32.33 16.43 -12.80
N ARG A 103 -32.79 16.48 -11.53
CA ARG A 103 -34.16 16.11 -11.16
C ARG A 103 -35.18 17.09 -11.74
N GLU A 104 -34.91 18.39 -11.66
CA GLU A 104 -35.75 19.44 -12.26
C GLU A 104 -35.84 19.28 -13.77
N TRP A 105 -34.71 19.01 -14.43
CA TRP A 105 -34.67 18.72 -15.86
C TRP A 105 -35.47 17.46 -16.23
N ALA A 106 -35.36 16.38 -15.44
CA ALA A 106 -36.15 15.17 -15.63
C ALA A 106 -37.65 15.42 -15.47
N ALA A 107 -38.05 16.22 -14.47
CA ALA A 107 -39.43 16.63 -14.27
C ALA A 107 -39.95 17.49 -15.45
N GLN A 108 -39.14 18.41 -15.97
CA GLN A 108 -39.47 19.19 -17.17
C GLN A 108 -39.62 18.31 -18.40
N CYS A 109 -38.77 17.30 -18.58
CA CYS A 109 -38.90 16.33 -19.67
C CYS A 109 -40.20 15.52 -19.56
N GLN A 110 -40.55 15.05 -18.35
CA GLN A 110 -41.81 14.34 -18.10
C GLN A 110 -43.04 15.23 -18.35
N ALA A 111 -43.00 16.50 -17.94
CA ALA A 111 -44.05 17.47 -18.20
C ALA A 111 -44.21 17.78 -19.70
N ARG A 112 -43.11 17.82 -20.46
CA ARG A 112 -43.16 17.95 -21.93
C ARG A 112 -43.80 16.73 -22.58
N LEU A 113 -43.46 15.52 -22.14
CA LEU A 113 -44.06 14.28 -22.66
C LEU A 113 -45.55 14.18 -22.35
N SER A 114 -45.99 14.56 -21.14
CA SER A 114 -47.41 14.64 -20.82
C SER A 114 -48.12 15.72 -21.63
N SER A 115 -47.45 16.85 -21.92
CA SER A 115 -47.96 17.89 -22.81
C SER A 115 -48.16 17.40 -24.24
N ILE A 116 -47.22 16.62 -24.81
CA ILE A 116 -47.38 16.00 -26.14
C ILE A 116 -48.60 15.08 -26.16
N ARG A 117 -48.81 14.29 -25.11
CA ARG A 117 -49.99 13.42 -25.00
C ARG A 117 -51.29 14.22 -24.95
N SER A 118 -51.33 15.31 -24.18
CA SER A 118 -52.47 16.24 -24.14
C SER A 118 -52.73 16.87 -25.51
N LEU A 119 -51.70 17.38 -26.17
CA LEU A 119 -51.81 18.02 -27.49
C LEU A 119 -52.28 17.04 -28.56
N ASN A 120 -51.87 15.77 -28.48
CA ASN A 120 -52.41 14.72 -29.35
C ASN A 120 -53.91 14.50 -29.14
N GLN A 121 -54.36 14.51 -27.89
CA GLN A 121 -55.78 14.41 -27.56
C GLN A 121 -56.55 15.63 -28.09
N ASP A 122 -56.01 16.84 -27.91
CA ASP A 122 -56.63 18.09 -28.37
C ASP A 122 -56.76 18.14 -29.89
N VAL A 123 -55.69 17.77 -30.62
CA VAL A 123 -55.72 17.64 -32.09
C VAL A 123 -56.82 16.68 -32.52
N TRP A 124 -56.91 15.51 -31.89
CA TRP A 124 -57.94 14.52 -32.19
C TRP A 124 -59.36 15.05 -31.92
N VAL A 125 -59.59 15.69 -30.77
CA VAL A 125 -60.89 16.27 -30.39
C VAL A 125 -61.30 17.37 -31.37
N PHE A 126 -60.39 18.28 -31.73
CA PHE A 126 -60.72 19.37 -32.65
C PHE A 126 -60.97 18.86 -34.08
N GLU A 127 -60.22 17.86 -34.55
CA GLU A 127 -60.48 17.22 -35.84
C GLU A 127 -61.84 16.52 -35.87
N ALA A 128 -62.20 15.79 -34.80
CA ALA A 128 -63.51 15.16 -34.67
C ALA A 128 -64.64 16.20 -34.64
N ALA A 129 -64.47 17.29 -33.89
CA ALA A 129 -65.44 18.37 -33.83
C ALA A 129 -65.67 19.05 -35.18
N ILE A 130 -64.60 19.30 -35.95
CA ILE A 130 -64.72 19.88 -37.31
C ILE A 130 -65.47 18.92 -38.24
N LYS A 131 -65.13 17.62 -38.22
CA LYS A 131 -65.83 16.60 -39.02
C LYS A 131 -67.32 16.53 -38.69
N GLU A 132 -67.65 16.60 -37.40
CA GLU A 132 -69.03 16.57 -36.95
C GLU A 132 -69.81 17.83 -37.36
N MET A 133 -69.18 19.01 -37.29
CA MET A 133 -69.78 20.25 -37.78
C MET A 133 -70.02 20.21 -39.29
N ASP A 134 -69.07 19.65 -40.06
CA ASP A 134 -69.19 19.49 -41.51
C ASP A 134 -70.30 18.49 -41.88
N ARG A 135 -70.43 17.38 -41.14
CA ARG A 135 -71.53 16.41 -41.29
C ARG A 135 -72.89 17.07 -41.08
N LYS A 136 -73.05 17.82 -39.98
CA LYS A 136 -74.31 18.53 -39.68
C LYS A 136 -74.65 19.57 -40.73
N GLU A 137 -73.66 20.29 -41.25
CA GLU A 137 -73.88 21.26 -42.33
C GLU A 137 -74.32 20.56 -43.63
N GLN A 138 -73.71 19.41 -43.98
CA GLN A 138 -74.14 18.61 -45.14
C GLN A 138 -75.58 18.10 -45.00
N GLU A 139 -75.95 17.59 -43.82
CA GLU A 139 -77.31 17.15 -43.51
C GLU A 139 -78.32 18.30 -43.62
N ARG A 140 -77.97 19.49 -43.12
CA ARG A 140 -78.81 20.68 -43.26
C ARG A 140 -78.97 21.10 -44.71
N VAL A 141 -77.89 21.16 -45.48
CA VAL A 141 -77.95 21.49 -46.91
C VAL A 141 -78.80 20.47 -47.68
N ALA A 142 -78.72 19.19 -47.33
CA ALA A 142 -79.57 18.16 -47.90
C ALA A 142 -81.06 18.34 -47.52
N GLN A 143 -81.35 18.65 -46.26
CA GLN A 143 -82.71 18.96 -45.79
C GLN A 143 -83.27 20.23 -46.43
N GLU A 144 -82.47 21.28 -46.58
CA GLU A 144 -82.87 22.51 -47.26
C GLU A 144 -83.15 22.26 -48.75
N LYS A 145 -82.31 21.46 -49.44
CA LYS A 145 -82.58 21.03 -50.82
C LYS A 145 -83.87 20.22 -50.94
N GLN A 146 -84.15 19.34 -49.99
CA GLN A 146 -85.39 18.56 -49.93
C GLN A 146 -86.61 19.46 -49.66
N ALA A 147 -86.47 20.47 -48.80
CA ALA A 147 -87.50 21.46 -48.48
C ALA A 147 -87.66 22.56 -49.56
N GLN A 148 -86.72 22.71 -50.49
CA GLN A 148 -86.86 23.60 -51.66
C GLN A 148 -87.60 22.95 -52.84
N GLY A 149 -88.00 21.67 -52.73
CA GLY A 149 -88.83 21.01 -53.73
C GLY A 149 -90.25 21.57 -53.79
N TRP A 150 -90.89 21.53 -54.96
CA TRP A 150 -92.23 22.09 -55.21
C TRP A 150 -93.31 21.63 -54.21
N LEU A 151 -93.20 20.39 -53.70
CA LEU A 151 -94.09 19.81 -52.69
C LEU A 151 -94.04 20.50 -51.31
N SER A 152 -92.96 21.20 -50.97
CA SER A 152 -92.84 21.91 -49.69
C SER A 152 -93.66 23.20 -49.65
N TYR A 153 -93.84 23.88 -50.80
CA TYR A 153 -94.68 25.07 -50.90
C TYR A 153 -96.16 24.77 -50.66
N LEU A 154 -96.59 23.52 -50.89
CA LEU A 154 -97.96 23.07 -50.69
C LEU A 154 -98.28 22.69 -49.23
N THR A 155 -97.28 22.31 -48.43
CA THR A 155 -97.51 21.69 -47.11
C THR A 155 -97.29 22.62 -45.93
N ASN A 156 -96.58 23.75 -46.07
CA ASN A 156 -96.34 24.65 -44.93
C ASN A 156 -96.07 26.12 -45.32
N PRO A 157 -97.10 26.95 -45.56
CA PRO A 157 -96.94 28.30 -46.11
C PRO A 157 -96.35 29.34 -45.13
N TRP A 158 -96.39 29.08 -43.82
CA TRP A 158 -96.02 30.03 -42.77
C TRP A 158 -94.71 29.65 -42.04
N ALA A 159 -94.04 28.58 -42.46
CA ALA A 159 -92.91 27.98 -41.75
C ALA A 159 -91.52 28.61 -42.05
N ALA A 160 -91.46 29.64 -42.90
CA ALA A 160 -90.20 30.28 -43.27
C ALA A 160 -89.74 31.25 -42.17
N LYS A 161 -88.69 30.87 -41.42
CA LYS A 161 -87.99 31.80 -40.52
C LYS A 161 -87.54 33.06 -41.27
N PRO A 162 -87.58 34.26 -40.64
CA PRO A 162 -87.13 35.50 -41.25
C PRO A 162 -85.65 35.44 -41.67
N VAL A 163 -85.31 36.00 -42.83
CA VAL A 163 -83.99 35.88 -43.50
C VAL A 163 -82.84 36.28 -42.58
N GLU A 164 -83.00 37.39 -41.84
CA GLU A 164 -82.00 37.88 -40.88
C GLU A 164 -81.62 36.85 -39.81
N THR A 165 -82.58 36.04 -39.33
CA THR A 165 -82.30 35.00 -38.34
C THR A 165 -81.50 33.84 -38.93
N LYS A 166 -81.72 33.51 -40.22
CA LYS A 166 -80.96 32.44 -40.91
C LYS A 166 -79.52 32.86 -41.17
N GLU A 167 -79.30 34.10 -41.59
CA GLU A 167 -77.95 34.66 -41.80
C GLU A 167 -77.16 34.75 -40.48
N ARG A 168 -77.80 35.15 -39.38
CA ARG A 168 -77.18 35.17 -38.06
C ARG A 168 -76.76 33.78 -37.60
N GLU A 169 -77.67 32.80 -37.69
CA GLU A 169 -77.37 31.40 -37.36
C GLU A 169 -76.22 30.84 -38.24
N GLN A 170 -76.18 31.21 -39.53
CA GLN A 170 -75.11 30.79 -40.44
C GLN A 170 -73.76 31.43 -40.09
N ARG A 171 -73.74 32.73 -39.76
CA ARG A 171 -72.53 33.43 -39.30
C ARG A 171 -71.99 32.83 -38.00
N GLU A 172 -72.88 32.51 -37.05
CA GLU A 172 -72.49 31.85 -35.79
C GLU A 172 -71.86 30.47 -36.03
N ARG A 173 -72.39 29.67 -36.97
CA ARG A 173 -71.80 28.36 -37.35
C ARG A 173 -70.43 28.51 -38.01
N LEU A 174 -70.30 29.46 -38.95
CA LEU A 174 -69.02 29.75 -39.60
C LEU A 174 -67.98 30.24 -38.59
N GLN A 175 -68.39 31.08 -37.63
CA GLN A 175 -67.55 31.54 -36.54
C GLN A 175 -67.13 30.41 -35.61
N GLN A 176 -68.03 29.49 -35.26
CA GLN A 176 -67.72 28.30 -34.47
C GLN A 176 -66.71 27.40 -35.20
N ARG A 177 -66.92 27.11 -36.49
CA ARG A 177 -66.00 26.33 -37.33
C ARG A 177 -64.64 27.00 -37.45
N ALA A 178 -64.60 28.31 -37.72
CA ALA A 178 -63.36 29.08 -37.77
C ALA A 178 -62.62 29.09 -36.43
N SER A 179 -63.35 29.17 -35.31
CA SER A 179 -62.73 29.10 -33.98
C SER A 179 -62.14 27.71 -33.70
N ALA A 180 -62.79 26.63 -34.17
CA ALA A 180 -62.30 25.27 -34.04
C ALA A 180 -61.07 25.00 -34.92
N SER A 181 -61.04 25.53 -36.16
CA SER A 181 -59.88 25.40 -37.05
C SER A 181 -58.67 26.17 -36.53
N ILE A 182 -58.87 27.38 -35.99
CA ILE A 182 -57.78 28.14 -35.35
C ILE A 182 -57.22 27.38 -34.14
N LYS A 183 -58.08 26.76 -33.31
CA LYS A 183 -57.63 25.95 -32.17
C LYS A 183 -56.86 24.72 -32.62
N LEU A 184 -57.32 24.04 -33.68
CA LEU A 184 -56.63 22.89 -34.26
C LEU A 184 -55.22 23.26 -34.77
N GLU A 185 -55.10 24.34 -35.54
CA GLU A 185 -53.80 24.79 -36.06
C GLU A 185 -52.83 25.20 -34.95
N ARG A 186 -53.33 25.85 -33.89
CA ARG A 186 -52.52 26.13 -32.68
C ARG A 186 -52.04 24.84 -32.01
N ALA A 187 -52.92 23.86 -31.82
CA ALA A 187 -52.58 22.59 -31.19
C ALA A 187 -51.56 21.79 -32.03
N ARG A 188 -51.71 21.79 -33.36
CA ARG A 188 -50.74 21.18 -34.30
C ARG A 188 -49.37 21.84 -34.21
N THR A 189 -49.32 23.17 -34.23
CA THR A 189 -48.07 23.93 -34.11
C THR A 189 -47.37 23.62 -32.78
N GLN A 190 -48.11 23.69 -31.67
CA GLN A 190 -47.58 23.36 -30.33
C GLN A 190 -47.08 21.92 -30.24
N LYS A 191 -47.80 20.96 -30.85
CA LYS A 191 -47.38 19.55 -30.92
C LYS A 191 -46.05 19.42 -31.65
N THR A 192 -45.92 19.99 -32.85
CA THR A 192 -44.68 19.89 -33.63
C THR A 192 -43.49 20.50 -32.89
N GLN A 193 -43.70 21.63 -32.19
CA GLN A 193 -42.66 22.25 -31.37
C GLN A 193 -42.25 21.36 -30.19
N ALA A 194 -43.22 20.76 -29.49
CA ALA A 194 -42.94 19.86 -28.37
C ALA A 194 -42.23 18.58 -28.83
N GLU A 195 -42.56 18.04 -30.01
CA GLU A 195 -41.87 16.90 -30.62
C GLU A 195 -40.42 17.25 -31.00
N GLN A 196 -40.17 18.44 -31.56
CA GLN A 196 -38.81 18.93 -31.85
C GLN A 196 -37.98 19.10 -30.57
N ASP A 197 -38.56 19.68 -29.52
CA ASP A 197 -37.90 19.83 -28.22
C ASP A 197 -37.57 18.45 -27.62
N HIS A 198 -38.49 17.49 -27.69
CA HIS A 198 -38.24 16.12 -27.25
C HIS A 198 -37.11 15.45 -28.05
N ALA A 199 -37.07 15.62 -29.37
CA ALA A 199 -36.00 15.10 -30.22
C ALA A 199 -34.63 15.70 -29.85
N ARG A 200 -34.56 17.00 -29.57
CA ARG A 200 -33.33 17.66 -29.09
C ARG A 200 -32.85 17.08 -27.75
N ILE A 201 -33.76 16.82 -26.83
CA ILE A 201 -33.45 16.21 -25.53
C ILE A 201 -32.86 14.81 -25.72
N LEU A 202 -33.47 13.98 -26.56
CA LEU A 202 -32.96 12.65 -26.88
C LEU A 202 -31.57 12.70 -27.53
N ALA A 203 -31.32 13.66 -28.43
CA ALA A 203 -30.01 13.85 -29.04
C ALA A 203 -28.93 14.20 -27.99
N VAL A 204 -29.22 15.10 -27.04
CA VAL A 204 -28.30 15.43 -25.93
C VAL A 204 -28.04 14.20 -25.05
N GLN A 205 -29.09 13.41 -24.74
CA GLN A 205 -28.92 12.18 -23.96
C GLN A 205 -28.06 11.14 -24.70
N GLN A 206 -28.24 11.00 -26.02
CA GLN A 206 -27.43 10.10 -26.84
C GLN A 206 -25.95 10.55 -26.84
N GLN A 207 -25.69 11.83 -27.08
CA GLN A 207 -24.32 12.38 -27.02
C GLN A 207 -23.67 12.17 -25.65
N THR A 208 -24.44 12.33 -24.57
CA THR A 208 -23.96 12.07 -23.20
C THR A 208 -23.59 10.59 -23.01
N ARG A 209 -24.45 9.67 -23.46
CA ARG A 209 -24.18 8.21 -23.39
C ARG A 209 -22.97 7.82 -24.23
N GLU A 210 -22.81 8.38 -25.42
CA GLU A 210 -21.66 8.15 -26.29
C GLU A 210 -20.36 8.66 -25.66
N ARG A 211 -20.40 9.85 -25.04
CA ARG A 211 -19.26 10.40 -24.29
C ARG A 211 -18.89 9.48 -23.13
N GLU A 212 -19.86 9.07 -22.32
CA GLU A 212 -19.60 8.13 -21.21
C GLU A 212 -19.09 6.77 -21.70
N ALA A 213 -19.56 6.29 -22.85
CA ALA A 213 -19.07 5.06 -23.46
C ALA A 213 -17.60 5.19 -23.87
N LYS A 214 -17.23 6.30 -24.53
CA LYS A 214 -15.83 6.61 -24.87
C LYS A 214 -14.95 6.69 -23.62
N GLU A 215 -15.42 7.35 -22.56
CA GLU A 215 -14.69 7.43 -21.28
C GLU A 215 -14.55 6.05 -20.62
N ARG A 216 -15.56 5.16 -20.73
CA ARG A 216 -15.47 3.77 -20.24
C ARG A 216 -14.45 2.96 -21.04
N GLU A 217 -14.44 3.09 -22.37
CA GLU A 217 -13.43 2.44 -23.23
C GLU A 217 -12.02 2.93 -22.93
N GLU A 218 -11.83 4.23 -22.72
CA GLU A 218 -10.54 4.79 -22.36
C GLU A 218 -10.04 4.26 -21.02
N ARG A 219 -10.91 4.24 -19.99
CA ARG A 219 -10.57 3.60 -18.70
C ARG A 219 -10.17 2.13 -18.85
N GLN A 220 -10.89 1.37 -19.66
CA GLN A 220 -10.55 -0.04 -19.93
C GLN A 220 -9.20 -0.18 -20.65
N ARG A 221 -8.89 0.73 -21.59
CA ARG A 221 -7.58 0.76 -22.27
C ARG A 221 -6.46 1.07 -21.29
N GLU A 222 -6.65 2.07 -20.42
CA GLU A 222 -5.68 2.42 -19.37
C GLU A 222 -5.45 1.26 -18.38
N GLU A 223 -6.52 0.61 -17.93
CA GLU A 223 -6.46 -0.57 -17.07
C GLU A 223 -5.74 -1.73 -17.76
N SER A 224 -6.01 -1.97 -19.05
CA SER A 224 -5.32 -2.99 -19.85
C SER A 224 -3.82 -2.70 -19.98
N ILE A 225 -3.46 -1.44 -20.26
CA ILE A 225 -2.05 -0.99 -20.32
C ILE A 225 -1.38 -1.17 -18.96
N LYS A 226 -2.04 -0.79 -17.86
CA LYS A 226 -1.53 -0.96 -16.50
C LYS A 226 -1.33 -2.43 -16.16
N ALA A 227 -2.32 -3.27 -16.43
CA ALA A 227 -2.23 -4.71 -16.21
C ALA A 227 -1.10 -5.35 -17.06
N GLN A 228 -0.89 -4.88 -18.29
CA GLN A 228 0.22 -5.33 -19.12
C GLN A 228 1.57 -4.91 -18.53
N ARG A 229 1.70 -3.68 -18.02
CA ARG A 229 2.93 -3.23 -17.35
C ARG A 229 3.22 -4.08 -16.11
N GLU A 230 2.21 -4.33 -15.28
CA GLU A 230 2.34 -5.19 -14.09
C GLU A 230 2.75 -6.62 -14.45
N ARG A 231 2.15 -7.21 -15.50
CA ARG A 231 2.58 -8.52 -16.03
C ARG A 231 4.03 -8.51 -16.48
N ASN A 232 4.44 -7.49 -17.25
CA ASN A 232 5.81 -7.36 -17.73
C ASN A 232 6.81 -7.18 -16.58
N GLU A 233 6.48 -6.39 -15.56
CA GLU A 233 7.30 -6.21 -14.36
C GLU A 233 7.41 -7.50 -13.55
N LYS A 234 6.30 -8.23 -13.38
CA LYS A 234 6.30 -9.53 -12.70
C LYS A 234 7.20 -10.52 -13.43
N TRP A 235 7.06 -10.63 -14.75
CA TRP A 235 7.90 -11.49 -15.59
C TRP A 235 9.39 -11.13 -15.47
N LYS A 236 9.74 -9.83 -15.46
CA LYS A 236 11.12 -9.38 -15.22
C LYS A 236 11.63 -9.81 -13.85
N ARG A 237 10.84 -9.64 -12.78
CA ARG A 237 11.20 -10.08 -11.42
C ARG A 237 11.40 -11.58 -11.33
N GLU A 238 10.58 -12.36 -12.01
CA GLU A 238 10.73 -13.82 -12.08
C GLU A 238 12.02 -14.23 -12.81
N GLN A 239 12.35 -13.56 -13.93
CA GLN A 239 13.62 -13.77 -14.62
C GLN A 239 14.83 -13.37 -13.77
N ASP A 240 14.79 -12.22 -13.10
CA ASP A 240 15.86 -11.77 -12.21
C ASP A 240 16.06 -12.74 -11.05
N ALA A 241 14.96 -13.25 -10.47
CA ALA A 241 15.00 -14.25 -9.42
C ALA A 241 15.57 -15.59 -9.92
N ALA A 242 15.24 -16.02 -11.14
CA ALA A 242 15.82 -17.22 -11.74
C ALA A 242 17.33 -17.08 -11.96
N ARG A 243 17.78 -15.97 -12.55
CA ARG A 243 19.21 -15.66 -12.72
C ARG A 243 19.95 -15.64 -11.38
N ALA A 244 19.35 -15.03 -10.35
CA ALA A 244 19.93 -14.99 -9.01
C ALA A 244 20.05 -16.39 -8.36
N ARG A 245 19.08 -17.29 -8.60
CA ARG A 245 19.15 -18.68 -8.13
C ARG A 245 20.27 -19.46 -8.82
N GLU A 246 20.41 -19.31 -10.13
CA GLU A 246 21.51 -19.94 -10.89
C GLU A 246 22.87 -19.43 -10.42
N GLU A 247 23.02 -18.11 -10.24
CA GLU A 247 24.26 -17.52 -9.73
C GLU A 247 24.57 -17.98 -8.30
N ALA A 248 23.55 -18.10 -7.44
CA ALA A 248 23.70 -18.63 -6.10
C ALA A 248 24.11 -20.11 -6.11
N SER A 249 23.54 -20.93 -7.00
CA SER A 249 23.96 -22.34 -7.19
C SER A 249 25.41 -22.43 -7.60
N ARG A 250 25.83 -21.62 -8.59
CA ARG A 250 27.22 -21.58 -9.06
C ARG A 250 28.20 -21.17 -7.95
N LYS A 251 27.87 -20.14 -7.16
CA LYS A 251 28.67 -19.72 -6.01
C LYS A 251 28.71 -20.79 -4.91
N ALA A 252 27.62 -21.51 -4.69
CA ALA A 252 27.58 -22.60 -3.73
C ALA A 252 28.48 -23.77 -4.18
N GLU A 253 28.42 -24.16 -5.45
CA GLU A 253 29.29 -25.19 -6.04
C GLU A 253 30.77 -24.79 -5.97
N GLU A 254 31.10 -23.53 -6.30
CA GLU A 254 32.45 -22.99 -6.17
C GLU A 254 32.93 -23.03 -4.71
N SER A 255 32.10 -22.59 -3.76
CA SER A 255 32.45 -22.65 -2.33
C SER A 255 32.64 -24.09 -1.82
N GLN A 256 31.85 -25.05 -2.33
CA GLN A 256 32.02 -26.46 -2.01
C GLN A 256 33.32 -26.99 -2.60
N ARG A 257 33.68 -26.59 -3.83
CA ARG A 257 34.93 -26.98 -4.46
C ARG A 257 36.13 -26.45 -3.68
N GLU A 258 36.12 -25.17 -3.31
CA GLU A 258 37.17 -24.57 -2.47
C GLU A 258 37.25 -25.27 -1.10
N ALA A 259 36.12 -25.62 -0.49
CA ALA A 259 36.11 -26.35 0.78
C ALA A 259 36.75 -27.74 0.65
N ARG A 260 36.44 -28.48 -0.43
CA ARG A 260 37.06 -29.79 -0.71
C ARG A 260 38.56 -29.65 -0.96
N GLU A 261 39.00 -28.62 -1.69
CA GLU A 261 40.41 -28.35 -1.93
C GLU A 261 41.15 -28.01 -0.63
N ARG A 262 40.51 -27.26 0.29
CA ARG A 262 41.05 -26.97 1.62
C ARG A 262 41.12 -28.22 2.51
N GLU A 263 40.09 -29.05 2.53
CA GLU A 263 40.10 -30.33 3.26
C GLU A 263 41.21 -31.25 2.72
N ALA A 264 41.33 -31.39 1.40
CA ALA A 264 42.40 -32.19 0.80
C ALA A 264 43.79 -31.64 1.15
N ALA A 265 43.97 -30.31 1.15
CA ALA A 265 45.22 -29.68 1.56
C ALA A 265 45.54 -29.93 3.05
N GLN A 266 44.54 -29.87 3.93
CA GLN A 266 44.67 -30.20 5.34
C GLN A 266 45.05 -31.67 5.53
N GLU A 267 44.38 -32.58 4.83
CA GLU A 267 44.68 -34.01 4.91
C GLU A 267 46.12 -34.31 4.46
N MET A 268 46.59 -33.67 3.37
CA MET A 268 47.97 -33.79 2.91
C MET A 268 48.97 -33.23 3.93
N ALA A 269 48.65 -32.14 4.62
CA ALA A 269 49.48 -31.61 5.70
C ALA A 269 49.54 -32.57 6.89
N ASP A 270 48.40 -33.13 7.30
CA ASP A 270 48.33 -34.12 8.38
C ASP A 270 49.09 -35.40 8.05
N GLN A 271 49.02 -35.86 6.79
CA GLN A 271 49.82 -37.00 6.33
C GLN A 271 51.32 -36.72 6.47
N ARG A 272 51.78 -35.52 6.09
CA ARG A 272 53.18 -35.11 6.28
C ARG A 272 53.56 -35.09 7.76
N ILE A 273 52.71 -34.55 8.63
CA ILE A 273 52.94 -34.54 10.08
C ILE A 273 53.06 -35.97 10.61
N ARG A 274 52.09 -36.85 10.30
CA ARG A 274 52.13 -38.27 10.70
C ARG A 274 53.38 -38.99 10.22
N GLU A 275 53.87 -38.68 9.02
CA GLU A 275 55.11 -39.25 8.50
C GLU A 275 56.33 -38.73 9.27
N THR A 276 56.39 -37.43 9.56
CA THR A 276 57.47 -36.85 10.38
C THR A 276 57.50 -37.45 11.79
N GLU A 277 56.35 -37.58 12.46
CA GLU A 277 56.25 -38.21 13.78
C GLU A 277 56.64 -39.69 13.75
N ARG A 278 56.35 -40.41 12.66
CA ARG A 278 56.79 -41.80 12.47
C ARG A 278 58.32 -41.85 12.38
N ARG A 279 58.93 -41.00 11.56
CA ARG A 279 60.39 -40.89 11.44
C ARG A 279 61.05 -40.54 12.78
N GLU A 280 60.46 -39.62 13.53
CA GLU A 280 60.95 -39.27 14.88
C GLU A 280 60.83 -40.42 15.88
N ARG A 281 59.71 -41.16 15.86
CA ARG A 281 59.55 -42.37 16.69
C ARG A 281 60.60 -43.43 16.35
N ASP A 282 60.82 -43.69 15.06
CA ASP A 282 61.82 -44.66 14.61
C ASP A 282 63.23 -44.24 15.03
N LEU A 283 63.55 -42.93 14.93
CA LEU A 283 64.81 -42.38 15.42
C LEU A 283 64.95 -42.53 16.94
N ARG A 284 63.91 -42.20 17.72
CA ARG A 284 63.89 -42.38 19.18
C ARG A 284 64.10 -43.85 19.56
N GLN A 285 63.44 -44.77 18.87
CA GLN A 285 63.60 -46.20 19.11
C GLN A 285 65.03 -46.68 18.83
N ARG A 286 65.63 -46.25 17.70
CA ARG A 286 67.03 -46.56 17.37
C ARG A 286 68.01 -45.98 18.39
N LEU A 287 67.80 -44.74 18.84
CA LEU A 287 68.62 -44.13 19.89
C LEU A 287 68.48 -44.91 21.20
N PHE A 288 67.25 -45.27 21.59
CA PHE A 288 66.99 -46.09 22.77
C PHE A 288 67.70 -47.45 22.69
N GLU A 289 67.62 -48.15 21.54
CA GLU A 289 68.33 -49.41 21.32
C GLU A 289 69.86 -49.26 21.43
N LYS A 290 70.43 -48.17 20.90
CA LYS A 290 71.86 -47.87 21.06
C LYS A 290 72.24 -47.64 22.53
N PHE A 291 71.45 -46.85 23.25
CA PHE A 291 71.65 -46.62 24.69
C PHE A 291 71.51 -47.91 25.50
N ALA A 292 70.52 -48.75 25.18
CA ALA A 292 70.32 -50.03 25.83
C ALA A 292 71.55 -50.94 25.66
N LYS A 293 72.11 -51.06 24.45
CA LYS A 293 73.34 -51.83 24.17
C LYS A 293 74.56 -51.32 24.95
N GLN A 294 74.79 -50.00 24.98
CA GLN A 294 75.85 -49.40 25.81
C GLN A 294 75.65 -49.65 27.31
N SER A 295 74.41 -49.61 27.79
CA SER A 295 74.10 -49.86 29.20
C SER A 295 74.30 -51.33 29.60
N THR A 296 74.01 -52.28 28.71
CA THR A 296 74.30 -53.71 28.94
C THR A 296 75.80 -53.98 28.93
N GLU A 297 76.55 -53.37 28.01
CA GLU A 297 78.03 -53.47 27.97
C GLU A 297 78.68 -52.89 29.23
N SER A 298 78.12 -51.81 29.79
CA SER A 298 78.63 -51.16 31.02
C SER A 298 78.17 -51.82 32.33
N ARG A 299 77.04 -52.56 32.33
CA ARG A 299 76.53 -53.30 33.51
C ARG A 299 77.25 -54.64 33.74
N ILE A 300 77.75 -55.29 32.69
CA ILE A 300 78.44 -56.58 32.80
C ILE A 300 79.65 -56.55 33.76
N PRO A 301 80.52 -55.52 33.77
CA PRO A 301 81.61 -55.40 34.75
C PRO A 301 81.12 -55.04 36.17
N GLN A 302 80.06 -54.23 36.28
CA GLN A 302 79.55 -53.72 37.55
C GLN A 302 78.83 -54.81 38.36
N GLN A 303 78.10 -55.70 37.68
CA GLN A 303 77.41 -56.83 38.31
C GLN A 303 78.41 -57.89 38.79
N GLN A 304 79.54 -58.08 38.10
CA GLN A 304 80.66 -58.92 38.57
C GLN A 304 81.37 -58.33 39.80
N GLN A 305 81.53 -57.00 39.88
CA GLN A 305 82.07 -56.34 41.08
C GLN A 305 81.11 -56.39 42.28
N GLN A 306 79.80 -56.28 42.05
CA GLN A 306 78.80 -56.35 43.13
C GLN A 306 78.66 -57.75 43.71
N GLN A 307 78.84 -58.81 42.90
CA GLN A 307 78.89 -60.20 43.38
C GLN A 307 80.14 -60.50 44.24
N GLN A 308 81.27 -59.82 44.02
CA GLN A 308 82.47 -59.99 44.86
C GLN A 308 82.35 -59.31 46.24
N GLN A 309 81.52 -58.27 46.38
CA GLN A 309 81.37 -57.54 47.65
C GLN A 309 80.28 -58.11 48.57
N GLN A 310 79.48 -59.09 48.13
CA GLN A 310 78.42 -59.70 48.96
C GLN A 310 78.89 -60.87 49.83
N ASN A 311 80.17 -61.26 49.79
CA ASN A 311 80.70 -62.40 50.58
C ASN A 311 81.24 -62.06 51.98
N GLN A 312 81.07 -60.84 52.50
CA GLN A 312 81.45 -60.52 53.89
C GLN A 312 80.48 -59.51 54.54
N LYS A 313 79.45 -60.00 55.26
CA LYS A 313 78.93 -59.42 56.53
C LYS A 313 77.73 -60.23 57.09
N PRO A 314 77.62 -60.43 58.43
CA PRO A 314 76.55 -61.19 59.08
C PRO A 314 75.54 -60.22 59.80
N PRO A 315 74.56 -60.66 60.65
CA PRO A 315 73.13 -60.56 60.36
C PRO A 315 72.32 -59.71 61.37
N ILE A 316 71.21 -59.06 60.98
CA ILE A 316 70.14 -58.64 61.93
C ILE A 316 68.75 -58.60 61.25
N ASN A 317 67.75 -59.17 61.93
CA ASN A 317 66.31 -59.28 61.61
C ASN A 317 65.53 -58.29 62.53
N PRO A 318 64.17 -58.27 62.63
CA PRO A 318 63.09 -58.08 61.67
C PRO A 318 62.16 -56.89 62.08
N THR A 319 61.32 -56.36 61.17
CA THR A 319 59.93 -55.98 61.52
C THR A 319 59.03 -55.85 60.28
N THR A 320 57.85 -56.46 60.41
CA THR A 320 56.73 -56.65 59.48
C THR A 320 55.64 -55.58 59.71
N PRO A 321 54.41 -55.66 59.17
CA PRO A 321 53.95 -55.93 57.80
C PRO A 321 52.83 -54.96 57.31
N ARG A 322 52.43 -55.13 56.03
CA ARG A 322 51.05 -55.48 55.61
C ARG A 322 50.30 -54.51 54.68
N SER A 323 49.73 -55.16 53.66
CA SER A 323 48.50 -54.85 52.90
C SER A 323 48.61 -53.80 51.81
N GLY A 324 48.16 -54.05 50.59
CA GLY A 324 47.38 -55.18 50.08
C GLY A 324 46.79 -54.79 48.73
N ASN A 325 46.87 -55.72 47.80
CA ASN A 325 46.40 -55.68 46.41
C ASN A 325 44.99 -55.07 46.21
N SER A 326 44.74 -54.52 45.02
CA SER A 326 44.00 -55.21 43.93
C SER A 326 43.39 -54.21 42.93
N THR A 327 43.61 -54.49 41.65
CA THR A 327 42.85 -54.14 40.43
C THR A 327 41.35 -54.54 40.52
N PRO A 328 40.48 -54.41 39.49
CA PRO A 328 40.25 -53.41 38.42
C PRO A 328 38.74 -53.04 38.19
N GLN A 329 38.46 -52.22 37.15
CA GLN A 329 37.20 -52.02 36.37
C GLN A 329 36.09 -51.02 36.82
N THR A 330 35.84 -50.04 35.94
CA THR A 330 34.62 -49.28 35.49
C THR A 330 33.29 -49.35 36.28
N PRO A 331 32.47 -48.25 36.38
CA PRO A 331 31.65 -47.79 35.24
C PRO A 331 31.28 -46.28 35.14
N ARG A 332 30.66 -45.98 34.00
CA ARG A 332 29.93 -44.79 33.53
C ARG A 332 28.71 -44.44 34.40
N ARG A 333 28.55 -43.21 34.93
CA ARG A 333 27.28 -42.44 34.88
C ARG A 333 27.38 -41.01 35.44
N GLN A 334 26.56 -40.18 34.81
CA GLN A 334 26.19 -38.80 35.08
C GLN A 334 25.69 -38.57 36.53
N ASN A 335 26.07 -37.46 37.18
CA ASN A 335 25.10 -36.43 37.58
C ASN A 335 25.74 -35.17 38.22
N ARG A 336 25.30 -34.04 37.67
CA ARG A 336 24.87 -32.77 38.28
C ARG A 336 25.39 -32.30 39.65
N ARG A 337 25.73 -31.00 39.60
CA ARG A 337 25.76 -29.90 40.60
C ARG A 337 27.00 -29.73 41.48
N PRO A 338 27.54 -28.50 41.44
CA PRO A 338 27.74 -27.72 42.65
C PRO A 338 26.87 -26.45 42.67
N ALA A 339 26.40 -26.17 43.90
CA ALA A 339 26.19 -24.92 44.64
C ALA A 339 26.23 -23.53 43.94
N PRO A 340 25.56 -22.53 44.53
CA PRO A 340 24.96 -21.40 43.84
C PRO A 340 25.98 -20.32 43.50
N GLN A 341 25.99 -19.90 42.23
CA GLN A 341 26.76 -18.75 41.78
C GLN A 341 25.91 -17.49 41.95
N THR A 342 26.21 -16.75 43.00
CA THR A 342 25.96 -15.31 43.06
C THR A 342 26.82 -14.63 42.00
N GLY A 343 26.18 -13.83 41.14
CA GLY A 343 26.81 -12.77 40.36
C GLY A 343 27.61 -13.19 39.13
N SER A 344 26.98 -13.22 37.96
CA SER A 344 27.65 -12.87 36.70
C SER A 344 26.66 -12.60 35.56
N THR A 345 26.85 -11.43 34.94
CA THR A 345 26.55 -11.02 33.56
C THR A 345 25.11 -11.16 33.01
N GLY A 346 24.50 -10.00 32.73
CA GLY A 346 23.14 -9.85 32.22
C GLY A 346 22.93 -10.25 30.76
N VAL A 347 23.20 -11.51 30.40
CA VAL A 347 22.90 -12.08 29.08
C VAL A 347 22.01 -13.32 29.23
N CYS A 348 20.82 -13.27 28.64
CA CYS A 348 19.88 -14.40 28.63
C CYS A 348 19.86 -15.06 27.24
N ARG A 349 20.34 -16.31 27.13
CA ARG A 349 20.37 -17.06 25.85
C ARG A 349 19.09 -17.87 25.55
N HIS A 350 18.07 -17.79 26.40
CA HIS A 350 16.81 -18.53 26.21
C HIS A 350 15.91 -17.89 25.15
N ARG A 351 15.56 -18.68 24.12
CA ARG A 351 14.82 -18.25 22.93
C ARG A 351 13.30 -18.34 23.06
N GLU A 352 12.80 -18.94 24.14
CA GLU A 352 11.38 -19.17 24.38
C GLU A 352 10.57 -17.88 24.62
N PHE A 353 9.26 -18.01 24.63
CA PHE A 353 8.32 -16.92 24.93
C PHE A 353 8.50 -16.45 26.39
N TRP A 354 8.51 -15.13 26.62
CA TRP A 354 8.67 -14.57 27.96
C TRP A 354 7.30 -14.12 28.47
N PRO A 355 6.76 -14.72 29.56
CA PRO A 355 5.50 -14.29 30.15
C PRO A 355 5.59 -12.84 30.66
N LYS A 356 4.43 -12.17 30.66
CA LYS A 356 4.27 -10.81 31.21
C LYS A 356 4.04 -10.92 32.72
N VAL A 357 4.89 -10.25 33.49
CA VAL A 357 4.71 -10.07 34.93
C VAL A 357 4.10 -8.70 35.16
N GLN A 358 2.87 -8.66 35.66
CA GLN A 358 2.16 -7.42 35.97
C GLN A 358 2.67 -6.83 37.30
N GLY A 359 2.61 -5.50 37.43
CA GLY A 359 2.99 -4.78 38.63
C GLY A 359 4.24 -3.91 38.48
N ARG A 360 4.68 -3.32 39.59
CA ARG A 360 5.80 -2.36 39.65
C ARG A 360 7.15 -3.07 39.68
N ASN A 361 7.72 -3.29 38.51
CA ASN A 361 8.94 -4.08 38.33
C ASN A 361 10.07 -3.26 37.71
N ARG A 362 11.32 -3.50 38.15
CA ARG A 362 12.53 -2.83 37.63
C ARG A 362 13.21 -3.71 36.58
N CYS A 363 13.54 -3.13 35.43
CA CYS A 363 14.30 -3.84 34.40
C CYS A 363 15.74 -4.07 34.86
N SER A 364 16.23 -5.29 34.76
CA SER A 364 17.61 -5.68 35.11
C SER A 364 18.69 -5.19 34.14
N VAL A 365 18.31 -4.70 32.94
CA VAL A 365 19.23 -4.21 31.91
C VAL A 365 19.33 -2.68 31.92
N CYS A 366 18.19 -1.98 31.88
CA CYS A 366 18.18 -0.51 31.86
C CYS A 366 17.87 0.13 33.21
N PHE A 367 17.63 -0.69 34.25
CA PHE A 367 17.35 -0.24 35.62
C PHE A 367 16.16 0.71 35.80
N LYS A 368 15.31 0.88 34.77
CA LYS A 368 14.06 1.66 34.82
C LYS A 368 12.93 0.86 35.48
N THR A 369 12.10 1.55 36.24
CA THR A 369 10.90 0.98 36.89
C THR A 369 9.70 1.13 35.97
N PHE A 370 8.96 0.05 35.76
CA PHE A 370 7.75 0.02 34.94
C PHE A 370 6.55 -0.33 35.82
N ASN A 371 5.48 0.47 35.75
CA ASN A 371 4.27 0.31 36.57
C ASN A 371 3.16 -0.52 35.90
N GLY A 372 3.43 -1.14 34.75
CA GLY A 372 2.45 -1.94 33.98
C GLY A 372 2.83 -3.41 33.94
N PHE A 373 3.76 -3.76 33.05
CA PHE A 373 4.29 -5.11 32.96
C PHE A 373 5.77 -5.10 32.56
N VAL A 374 6.50 -6.13 33.00
CA VAL A 374 7.87 -6.43 32.58
C VAL A 374 7.91 -7.89 32.13
N LEU A 375 8.80 -8.23 31.19
CA LEU A 375 8.90 -9.59 30.67
C LEU A 375 9.91 -10.37 31.52
N GLN A 376 9.55 -11.60 31.91
CA GLN A 376 10.42 -12.49 32.68
C GLN A 376 10.86 -13.69 31.84
N CYS A 377 12.15 -14.03 31.88
CA CYS A 377 12.62 -15.30 31.33
C CYS A 377 12.19 -16.46 32.24
N PRO A 378 11.55 -17.53 31.73
CA PRO A 378 11.12 -18.66 32.55
C PRO A 378 12.29 -19.41 33.21
N GLU A 379 13.45 -19.44 32.56
CA GLU A 379 14.62 -20.19 33.04
C GLU A 379 15.57 -19.33 33.89
N CYS A 380 15.99 -18.17 33.39
CA CYS A 380 16.94 -17.30 34.10
C CYS A 380 16.29 -16.33 35.09
N LYS A 381 14.96 -16.21 35.11
CA LYS A 381 14.20 -15.22 35.91
C LYS A 381 14.59 -13.75 35.70
N ILE A 382 15.36 -13.44 34.67
CA ILE A 382 15.76 -12.07 34.28
C ILE A 382 14.52 -11.27 33.91
N LEU A 383 14.39 -10.07 34.47
CA LEU A 383 13.32 -9.11 34.19
C LEU A 383 13.80 -8.07 33.17
N ALA A 384 13.19 -8.02 31.98
CA ALA A 384 13.55 -7.08 30.91
C ALA A 384 12.32 -6.36 30.35
N CYS A 385 12.45 -5.07 30.03
CA CYS A 385 11.42 -4.38 29.25
C CYS A 385 11.42 -4.89 27.80
N ALA A 386 10.34 -4.62 27.06
CA ALA A 386 10.20 -5.09 25.67
C ALA A 386 11.38 -4.68 24.77
N SER A 387 11.93 -3.47 24.97
CA SER A 387 13.09 -2.97 24.21
C SER A 387 14.39 -3.69 24.60
N CYS A 388 14.66 -3.84 25.90
CA CYS A 388 15.85 -4.54 26.38
C CYS A 388 15.83 -6.04 26.04
N LYS A 389 14.65 -6.68 25.99
CA LYS A 389 14.51 -8.07 25.54
C LYS A 389 14.99 -8.27 24.09
N LYS A 390 14.77 -7.29 23.20
CA LYS A 390 15.28 -7.35 21.82
C LYS A 390 16.80 -7.27 21.79
N GLY A 391 17.40 -6.40 22.59
CA GLY A 391 18.86 -6.27 22.72
C GLY A 391 19.55 -7.52 23.30
N LEU A 392 18.87 -8.23 24.21
CA LEU A 392 19.39 -9.49 24.79
C LEU A 392 19.37 -10.68 23.82
N ARG A 393 18.60 -10.61 22.71
CA ARG A 393 18.43 -11.74 21.78
C ARG A 393 19.52 -11.88 20.72
N GLY A 394 20.48 -10.95 20.66
CA GLY A 394 21.53 -10.94 19.64
C GLY A 394 20.97 -10.60 18.26
N SER A 395 21.59 -9.63 17.60
CA SER A 395 21.40 -9.37 16.17
C SER A 395 22.18 -10.41 15.37
N ASP A 396 21.64 -11.62 15.24
CA ASP A 396 22.02 -12.48 14.11
C ASP A 396 21.11 -12.10 12.95
N ARG A 397 21.66 -11.26 12.07
CA ARG A 397 21.22 -11.13 10.67
C ARG A 397 21.72 -12.31 9.88
#